data_AF-A0A6A0AGY3-F1
#
_entry.id   AF-A0A6A0AGY3-F1
#
_cell.length_a   1.000
_cell.length_b   1.000
_cell.length_c   1.000
_cell.angle_alpha   90.00
_cell.angle_beta   90.00
_cell.angle_gamma   90.00
#
_symmetry.space_group_name_H-M   'P 1'
#
loop_
_entity.id
_entity.type
_entity.pdbx_description
1 polymer ?
#
loop_
_entity_poly.entity_id
_entity_poly.type
_entity_poly.pdbx_seq_one_letter_code
_entity_poly.pdbx_strand_id
1 'polypeptide(L)'
;MGQAIAVCPMLLNYDNVADNMTLAAAAEFTGAMLLGHTSTNTIAGGIADIDAYTSYPEVFAYGMMVSLIVSGCWQITASYYELNVSSTHSIIGCIIGFSLVFDGNNAVLWSQPDPKSPLRFK
;
A
#
# COMPACT_ATOMS: atom_id res chain seq x y z
N MET A 1 -7.91 -1.28 -10.78
CA MET A 1 -6.61 -0.77 -11.28
C MET A 1 -6.68 -0.78 -12.80
N GLY A 2 -7.54 0.09 -13.35
CA GLY A 2 -7.77 0.23 -14.79
C GLY A 2 -7.17 1.54 -15.25
N GLN A 3 -5.89 1.50 -15.60
CA GLN A 3 -5.16 2.39 -16.51
C GLN A 3 -3.96 1.53 -16.91
N ALA A 4 -3.95 0.94 -18.10
CA ALA A 4 -3.17 1.55 -19.18
C ALA A 4 -1.85 2.08 -18.62
N ILE A 5 -0.84 1.20 -18.64
CA ILE A 5 0.57 1.57 -18.61
C ILE A 5 0.72 2.83 -19.48
N ALA A 6 0.90 3.97 -18.82
CA ALA A 6 1.20 5.25 -19.43
C ALA A 6 2.68 5.32 -19.83
N VAL A 7 3.27 4.19 -20.24
CA VAL A 7 4.51 4.16 -21.01
C VAL A 7 4.12 4.47 -22.45
N CYS A 8 3.72 5.73 -22.67
CA CYS A 8 3.45 6.34 -23.97
C CYS A 8 4.66 6.12 -24.92
N PRO A 9 4.52 6.41 -26.22
CA PRO A 9 4.63 5.53 -27.41
C PRO A 9 5.96 4.76 -27.65
N MET A 10 6.80 4.54 -26.64
CA MET A 10 8.09 3.84 -26.78
C MET A 10 7.95 2.32 -26.99
N LEU A 11 6.80 1.74 -26.61
CA LEU A 11 6.52 0.30 -26.80
C LEU A 11 6.03 -0.07 -28.21
N LEU A 12 5.95 0.89 -29.15
CA LEU A 12 5.56 0.60 -30.54
C LEU A 12 6.73 0.17 -31.44
N ASN A 13 7.95 0.09 -30.89
CA ASN A 13 9.18 -0.25 -31.63
C ASN A 13 9.91 -1.46 -31.03
N TYR A 14 9.20 -2.27 -30.23
CA TYR A 14 9.77 -3.45 -29.61
C TYR A 14 8.89 -4.67 -29.89
N ASP A 15 9.33 -5.47 -30.86
CA ASP A 15 8.59 -6.59 -31.45
C ASP A 15 8.47 -7.80 -30.52
N ASN A 16 9.22 -7.79 -29.42
CA ASN A 16 9.35 -8.91 -28.49
C ASN A 16 8.72 -8.51 -27.14
N VAL A 17 8.30 -9.46 -26.32
CA VAL A 17 7.69 -9.15 -25.02
C VAL A 17 8.74 -9.04 -23.90
N ALA A 18 9.92 -9.61 -24.13
CA ALA A 18 10.98 -9.71 -23.14
C ALA A 18 11.60 -8.35 -22.79
N ASP A 19 12.04 -7.53 -23.75
CA ASP A 19 12.64 -6.25 -23.38
C ASP A 19 11.62 -5.22 -22.85
N ASN A 20 10.34 -5.35 -23.18
CA ASN A 20 9.29 -4.56 -22.52
C ASN A 20 9.21 -4.87 -21.02
N MET A 21 9.32 -6.15 -20.66
CA MET A 21 9.31 -6.58 -19.25
C MET A 21 10.59 -6.18 -18.52
N THR A 22 11.76 -6.26 -19.16
CA THR A 22 13.02 -5.85 -18.53
C THR A 22 13.08 -4.35 -18.30
N LEU A 23 12.61 -3.53 -19.26
CA LEU A 23 12.51 -2.09 -19.11
C LEU A 23 11.49 -1.71 -18.03
N ALA A 24 10.31 -2.33 -18.03
CA ALA A 24 9.29 -2.10 -17.00
C ALA A 24 9.82 -2.46 -15.60
N ALA A 25 10.47 -3.62 -15.45
CA ALA A 25 11.05 -4.03 -14.17
C ALA A 25 12.14 -3.05 -13.69
N ALA A 26 13.00 -2.56 -14.59
CA ALA A 26 14.02 -1.58 -14.25
C ALA A 26 13.41 -0.23 -13.81
N ALA A 27 12.39 0.25 -14.52
CA ALA A 27 11.68 1.48 -14.18
C ALA A 27 10.93 1.38 -12.84
N GLU A 28 10.18 0.28 -12.63
CA GLU A 28 9.45 0.01 -11.39
C GLU A 28 10.39 -0.10 -10.19
N PHE A 29 11.49 -0.84 -10.32
CA PHE A 29 12.48 -0.98 -9.25
C PHE A 29 13.16 0.35 -8.92
N THR A 30 13.60 1.10 -9.95
CA THR A 30 14.24 2.41 -9.76
C THR A 30 13.27 3.41 -9.13
N GLY A 31 12.01 3.45 -9.58
CA GLY A 31 10.97 4.28 -9.00
C GLY A 31 10.69 3.93 -7.54
N ALA A 32 10.60 2.63 -7.22
CA ALA A 32 10.40 2.16 -5.85
C ALA A 32 11.57 2.53 -4.92
N MET A 33 12.82 2.42 -5.38
CA MET A 33 13.98 2.83 -4.59
C MET A 33 14.03 4.33 -4.33
N LEU A 34 13.68 5.16 -5.32
CA LEU A 34 13.79 6.62 -5.23
C LEU A 34 12.60 7.26 -4.49
N LEU A 35 11.39 6.74 -4.67
CA LEU A 35 10.14 7.36 -4.22
C LEU A 35 9.34 6.50 -3.22
N GLY A 36 9.79 5.29 -2.90
CA GLY A 36 9.03 4.37 -2.04
C GLY A 36 8.88 4.85 -0.59
N HIS A 37 9.86 5.61 -0.08
CA HIS A 37 9.87 6.03 1.33
C HIS A 37 8.67 6.87 1.75
N THR A 38 8.19 7.76 0.87
CA THR A 38 7.02 8.60 1.18
C THR A 38 5.75 7.76 1.32
N SER A 39 5.52 6.84 0.39
CA SER A 39 4.35 5.96 0.40
C SER A 39 4.36 5.02 1.61
N THR A 40 5.52 4.42 1.93
CA THR A 40 5.65 3.53 3.08
C THR A 40 5.43 4.28 4.40
N ASN A 41 5.96 5.50 4.56
CA ASN A 41 5.73 6.29 5.76
C ASN A 41 4.27 6.74 5.91
N THR A 42 3.61 7.11 4.80
CA THR A 42 2.19 7.48 4.84
C THR A 42 1.31 6.27 5.18
N ILE A 43 1.63 5.08 4.70
CA ILE A 43 0.84 3.87 4.99
C ILE A 43 1.08 3.37 6.42
N ALA A 44 2.33 3.33 6.89
CA ALA A 44 2.63 2.84 8.24
C ALA A 44 2.23 3.84 9.33
N GLY A 45 2.71 5.08 9.23
CA GLY A 45 2.50 6.12 10.26
C GLY A 45 1.26 6.97 10.07
N GLY A 46 0.58 6.88 8.92
CA GLY A 46 -0.68 7.59 8.68
C GLY A 46 -1.94 6.79 9.01
N ILE A 47 -1.79 5.51 9.40
CA ILE A 47 -2.91 4.58 9.58
C ILE A 47 -2.87 3.94 10.97
N ALA A 48 -1.71 3.44 11.40
CA ALA A 48 -1.52 2.95 12.76
C ALA A 48 -0.92 4.05 13.64
N ASP A 49 -1.48 4.25 14.83
CA ASP A 49 -0.92 5.18 15.81
C ASP A 49 0.33 4.56 16.45
N ILE A 50 1.50 5.09 16.11
CA ILE A 50 2.80 4.59 16.61
C ILE A 50 2.91 4.80 18.13
N ASP A 51 2.26 5.83 18.68
CA ASP A 51 2.33 6.14 20.11
C ASP A 51 1.68 5.04 20.97
N ALA A 52 0.64 4.39 20.43
CA ALA A 52 -0.01 3.24 21.06
C ALA A 52 0.91 2.02 21.22
N TYR A 53 1.97 1.92 20.40
CA TYR A 53 2.93 0.80 20.41
C TYR A 53 4.25 1.12 21.12
N THR A 54 4.40 2.31 21.71
CA THR A 54 5.64 2.73 22.39
C THR A 54 6.10 1.80 23.51
N SER A 55 5.15 1.13 24.17
CA SER A 55 5.43 0.17 25.24
C SER A 55 5.94 -1.18 24.72
N TYR A 56 5.59 -1.55 23.48
CA TYR A 56 5.89 -2.84 22.86
C TYR A 56 6.19 -2.70 21.35
N PRO A 57 7.29 -2.04 20.96
CA PRO A 57 7.62 -1.76 19.56
C PRO A 57 7.82 -3.03 18.72
N GLU A 58 8.20 -4.14 19.35
CA GLU A 58 8.32 -5.45 18.71
C GLU A 58 6.98 -5.95 18.15
N VAL A 59 5.86 -5.66 18.83
CA VAL A 59 4.53 -6.09 18.39
C VAL A 59 4.14 -5.35 17.11
N PHE A 60 4.49 -4.07 17.00
CA PHE A 60 4.29 -3.29 15.79
C PHE A 60 5.07 -3.87 14.61
N ALA A 61 6.35 -4.22 14.81
CA ALA A 61 7.17 -4.83 13.77
C ALA A 61 6.59 -6.18 13.28
N TYR A 62 6.11 -7.03 14.21
CA TYR A 62 5.42 -8.27 13.85
C TYR A 62 4.10 -8.00 13.11
N GLY A 63 3.31 -7.02 13.54
CA GLY A 63 2.06 -6.63 12.88
C GLY A 63 2.28 -6.19 11.43
N MET A 64 3.33 -5.40 11.18
CA MET A 64 3.71 -4.98 9.83
C MET A 64 4.20 -6.15 8.97
N MET A 65 4.98 -7.08 9.53
CA MET A 65 5.41 -8.30 8.83
C MET A 65 4.22 -9.19 8.43
N VAL A 66 3.28 -9.41 9.36
CA VAL A 66 2.06 -10.19 9.09
C VAL A 66 1.20 -9.51 8.03
N SER A 67 1.08 -8.18 8.08
CA SER A 67 0.34 -7.41 7.07
C SER A 67 0.89 -7.60 5.66
N LEU A 68 2.22 -7.62 5.52
CA LEU A 68 2.87 -7.88 4.24
C LEU A 68 2.60 -9.30 3.73
N ILE A 69 2.68 -10.31 4.61
CA ILE A 69 2.42 -11.71 4.25
C ILE A 69 0.97 -11.90 3.82
N VAL A 70 0.01 -11.42 4.62
CA VAL A 70 -1.42 -11.58 4.33
C VAL A 70 -1.81 -10.84 3.06
N SER A 71 -1.35 -9.59 2.89
CA SER A 71 -1.58 -8.84 1.65
C SER A 71 -0.93 -9.54 0.46
N GLY A 72 0.28 -10.07 0.59
CA GLY A 72 0.96 -10.82 -0.46
C GLY A 72 0.22 -12.10 -0.85
N CYS A 73 -0.22 -12.89 0.12
CA CYS A 73 -1.04 -14.08 -0.10
C CYS A 73 -2.35 -13.74 -0.81
N TRP A 74 -2.99 -12.63 -0.45
CA TRP A 74 -4.19 -12.15 -1.13
C TRP A 74 -3.92 -11.76 -2.59
N GLN A 75 -2.83 -11.02 -2.85
CA GLN A 75 -2.47 -10.61 -4.21
C GLN A 75 -2.14 -11.82 -5.10
N ILE A 76 -1.44 -12.84 -4.58
CA ILE A 76 -1.16 -14.09 -5.31
C ILE A 76 -2.46 -14.83 -5.62
N THR A 77 -3.35 -14.95 -4.63
CA THR A 77 -4.65 -15.61 -4.79
C THR A 77 -5.50 -14.89 -5.84
N ALA A 78 -5.59 -13.56 -5.78
CA ALA A 78 -6.31 -12.76 -6.77
C ALA A 78 -5.71 -12.86 -8.18
N SER A 79 -4.38 -12.92 -8.29
CA SER A 79 -3.69 -13.14 -9.57
C SER A 79 -4.03 -14.50 -10.17
N TYR A 80 -4.17 -15.55 -9.34
CA TYR A 80 -4.58 -16.88 -9.81
C TYR A 80 -6.00 -16.90 -10.36
N TYR A 81 -6.90 -16.10 -9.77
CA TYR A 81 -8.27 -15.95 -10.25
C TYR A 81 -8.45 -14.86 -11.33
N GLU A 82 -7.34 -14.29 -11.84
CA GLU A 82 -7.35 -13.23 -12.86
C GLU A 82 -8.13 -11.97 -12.43
N LEU A 83 -8.24 -11.73 -11.12
CA LEU A 83 -8.95 -10.58 -10.55
C LEU A 83 -8.00 -9.39 -10.39
N ASN A 84 -8.32 -8.27 -11.04
CA ASN A 84 -7.58 -7.01 -10.87
C ASN A 84 -7.96 -6.32 -9.55
N VAL A 85 -7.13 -6.53 -8.53
CA VAL A 85 -7.30 -5.99 -7.16
C VAL A 85 -6.28 -4.88 -6.87
N SER A 86 -6.65 -3.95 -5.98
CA SER A 86 -5.77 -2.84 -5.57
C SER A 86 -4.83 -3.27 -4.43
N SER A 87 -3.52 -3.30 -4.71
CA SER A 87 -2.48 -3.61 -3.71
C SER A 87 -2.51 -2.64 -2.52
N THR A 88 -2.75 -1.35 -2.77
CA THR A 88 -2.84 -0.32 -1.73
C THR A 88 -3.99 -0.60 -0.76
N HIS A 89 -5.15 -1.01 -1.25
CA HIS A 89 -6.30 -1.28 -0.37
C HIS A 89 -6.07 -2.55 0.46
N SER A 90 -5.42 -3.56 -0.12
CA SER A 90 -5.09 -4.80 0.57
C SER A 90 -4.14 -4.58 1.75
N ILE A 91 -3.05 -3.83 1.56
CA ILE A 91 -2.10 -3.58 2.65
C ILE A 91 -2.69 -2.66 3.73
N ILE A 92 -3.44 -1.63 3.34
CA ILE A 92 -4.11 -0.72 4.28
C ILE A 92 -5.13 -1.48 5.14
N GLY A 93 -5.96 -2.34 4.53
CA GLY A 93 -6.94 -3.15 5.25
C GLY A 93 -6.29 -4.11 6.25
N CYS A 94 -5.14 -4.70 5.89
CA CYS A 94 -4.38 -5.55 6.83
C CYS A 94 -3.84 -4.74 8.02
N ILE A 95 -3.31 -3.54 7.77
CA ILE A 95 -2.77 -2.65 8.82
C ILE A 95 -3.87 -2.24 9.79
N ILE A 96 -5.02 -1.80 9.27
CA ILE A 96 -6.20 -1.49 10.09
C ILE A 96 -6.63 -2.73 10.90
N GLY A 97 -6.66 -3.90 10.25
CA GLY A 97 -7.06 -5.15 10.89
C GLY A 97 -6.21 -5.51 12.10
N PHE A 98 -4.87 -5.50 12.00
CA PHE A 98 -4.04 -5.82 13.16
C PHE A 98 -4.10 -4.73 14.22
N SER A 99 -4.16 -3.46 13.82
CA SER A 99 -4.26 -2.35 14.79
C SER A 99 -5.54 -2.42 15.62
N LEU A 100 -6.66 -2.79 15.00
CA LEU A 100 -7.92 -3.03 15.71
C LEU A 100 -7.84 -4.22 16.67
N VAL A 101 -7.09 -5.27 16.34
CA VAL A 101 -6.92 -6.44 17.22
C VAL A 101 -6.03 -6.11 18.42
N PHE A 102 -5.07 -5.20 18.29
CA PHE A 102 -4.13 -4.86 19.35
C PHE A 102 -4.74 -3.95 20.43
N ASP A 103 -5.23 -2.76 20.05
CA ASP A 103 -5.75 -1.75 21.00
C ASP A 103 -7.08 -1.11 20.52
N GLY A 104 -7.77 -1.80 19.62
CA GLY A 104 -9.10 -1.38 19.15
C GLY A 104 -9.06 -0.08 18.34
N ASN A 105 -10.10 0.74 18.52
CA ASN A 105 -10.33 1.93 17.70
C ASN A 105 -9.29 3.04 17.92
N ASN A 106 -8.54 3.00 19.03
CA ASN A 106 -7.57 4.04 19.39
C ASN A 106 -6.21 3.83 18.72
N ALA A 107 -5.86 2.59 18.33
CA ALA A 107 -4.63 2.29 17.58
C ALA A 107 -4.70 2.63 16.09
N VAL A 108 -5.85 3.12 15.60
CA VAL A 108 -6.05 3.54 14.21
C VAL A 108 -6.22 5.05 14.15
N LEU A 109 -5.41 5.70 13.32
CA LEU A 109 -5.51 7.14 13.07
C LEU A 109 -6.68 7.41 12.12
N TRP A 110 -7.81 7.83 12.69
CA TRP A 110 -8.99 8.20 11.91
C TRP A 110 -8.87 9.61 11.34
N SER A 111 -9.36 9.77 10.11
CA SER A 111 -9.45 11.09 9.49
C SER A 111 -10.33 12.02 10.33
N GLN A 112 -9.76 13.12 10.79
CA GLN A 112 -10.50 14.15 11.51
C GLN A 112 -11.09 15.17 10.54
N PRO A 113 -12.33 15.64 10.78
CA PRO A 113 -12.91 16.73 9.98
C PRO A 113 -12.06 18.00 10.07
N ASP A 114 -11.65 18.56 8.93
CA ASP A 114 -10.92 19.83 8.89
C ASP A 114 -11.84 20.98 9.37
N PRO A 115 -11.50 21.66 10.49
CA PRO A 115 -12.30 22.77 11.02
C PRO A 115 -12.42 23.97 10.07
N LYS A 116 -11.56 24.08 9.05
CA LYS A 116 -11.49 25.21 8.12
C LYS A 116 -12.18 24.96 6.78
N SER A 117 -12.69 23.74 6.56
CA SER A 117 -13.37 23.40 5.31
C SER A 117 -14.77 24.07 5.25
N PRO A 118 -15.11 24.83 4.18
CA PRO A 118 -16.42 25.47 4.04
C PRO A 118 -17.55 24.48 3.75
N LEU A 119 -17.23 23.20 3.48
CA LEU A 119 -18.18 22.13 3.23
C LEU A 119 -18.23 21.18 4.42
N ARG A 120 -18.83 21.66 5.51
CA ARG A 120 -19.15 20.86 6.68
C ARG A 120 -20.48 20.14 6.44
N PHE A 121 -20.42 18.96 5.84
CA PHE A 121 -21.59 18.07 5.80
C PHE A 121 -21.89 17.64 7.24
N LYS A 122 -23.04 18.10 7.75
CA LYS A 122 -23.57 17.77 9.08
C LYS A 122 -24.04 16.33 9.14
#